data_AF-A0A8T4FHD9-F1
#
_entry.id   AF-A0A8T4FHD9-F1
#
_cell.length_a   1.000
_cell.length_b   1.000
_cell.length_c   1.000
_cell.angle_alpha   90.00
_cell.angle_beta   90.00
_cell.angle_gamma   90.00
#
_symmetry.space_group_name_H-M   'P 1'
#
loop_
_entity.id
_entity.type
_entity.pdbx_description
1 polymer ?
#
loop_
_entity_poly.entity_id
_entity_poly.type
_entity_poly.pdbx_seq_one_letter_code
_entity_poly.pdbx_strand_id
1 'polypeptide(L)'
;MADVTENNTENAAAKSAKKYDVLVPPGVPRSIMMDIAEKFDVEIVERPREMKFANMDGDIRNLLAFRTDLETAQKVEKYLYDELKKYIGEE
;
A
#
# COMPACT_ATOMS: atom_id res chain seq x y z
N MET A 1 13.64 -2.86 -49.96
CA MET A 1 13.07 -1.51 -49.96
C MET A 1 11.72 -1.65 -49.29
N ALA A 2 11.60 -1.10 -48.07
CA ALA A 2 10.38 -0.81 -47.30
C ALA A 2 9.46 -2.01 -46.97
N ASP A 3 8.94 -2.22 -45.76
CA ASP A 3 8.96 -1.43 -44.53
C ASP A 3 8.52 -2.35 -43.38
N VAL A 4 9.08 -2.15 -42.19
CA VAL A 4 8.64 -2.80 -40.95
C VAL A 4 7.83 -1.75 -40.19
N THR A 5 6.53 -1.95 -40.05
CA THR A 5 5.61 -1.16 -39.19
C THR A 5 4.28 -1.92 -39.14
N GLU A 6 3.53 -2.04 -38.05
CA GLU A 6 3.23 -1.14 -36.93
C GLU A 6 3.04 -1.99 -35.66
N ASN A 7 3.79 -1.73 -34.58
CA ASN A 7 3.51 -0.73 -33.52
C ASN A 7 2.35 -1.09 -32.59
N ASN A 8 2.73 -1.77 -31.51
CA ASN A 8 2.62 -1.29 -30.14
C ASN A 8 1.24 -0.74 -29.71
N THR A 9 0.31 -1.65 -29.41
CA THR A 9 -0.87 -1.36 -28.59
C THR A 9 -0.47 -1.28 -27.11
N GLU A 10 0.43 -0.36 -26.77
CA GLU A 10 0.68 0.04 -25.39
C GLU A 10 0.03 1.42 -25.14
N ASN A 11 -0.73 1.47 -24.05
CA ASN A 11 -0.92 2.68 -23.25
C ASN A 11 -1.93 3.73 -23.75
N ALA A 12 -3.14 3.30 -24.10
CA ALA A 12 -4.31 4.18 -24.18
C ALA A 12 -5.30 3.90 -23.04
N ALA A 13 -4.88 4.17 -21.80
CA ALA A 13 -5.81 4.31 -20.68
C ALA A 13 -5.22 5.32 -19.69
N ALA A 14 -5.60 6.59 -19.89
CA ALA A 14 -5.60 7.67 -18.90
C ALA A 14 -4.39 7.71 -17.95
N LYS A 15 -3.47 8.63 -18.25
CA LYS A 15 -2.41 9.14 -17.37
C LYS A 15 -3.00 9.87 -16.14
N SER A 16 -3.88 9.19 -15.42
CA SER A 16 -4.35 9.53 -14.09
C SER A 16 -3.17 9.24 -13.17
N ALA A 17 -2.77 10.18 -12.32
CA ALA A 17 -1.65 10.03 -11.39
C ALA A 17 -1.66 8.62 -10.77
N LYS A 18 -0.57 7.87 -10.97
CA LYS A 18 -0.48 6.47 -10.56
C LYS A 18 -0.40 6.43 -9.04
N LYS A 19 -1.51 6.11 -8.38
CA LYS A 19 -1.57 5.96 -6.93
C LYS A 19 -1.11 4.56 -6.54
N TYR A 20 -0.36 4.49 -5.45
CA TYR A 20 0.21 3.30 -4.87
C TYR A 20 -0.45 3.04 -3.53
N ASP A 21 -0.69 1.77 -3.23
CA ASP A 21 -1.28 1.35 -1.97
C ASP A 21 -0.16 0.75 -1.10
N VAL A 22 0.09 1.32 0.09
CA VAL A 22 0.97 0.74 1.11
C VAL A 22 0.13 -0.13 2.02
N LEU A 23 0.35 -1.45 1.98
CA LEU A 23 -0.41 -2.40 2.79
C LEU A 23 -0.06 -2.27 4.27
N VAL A 24 -1.07 -2.19 5.13
CA VAL A 24 -0.91 -2.15 6.58
C VAL A 24 -0.94 -3.58 7.11
N PRO A 25 0.18 -4.10 7.66
CA PRO A 25 0.19 -5.45 8.21
C PRO A 25 -0.75 -5.58 9.42
N PRO A 26 -1.29 -6.78 9.66
CA PRO A 26 -2.07 -7.05 10.86
C PRO A 26 -1.17 -6.91 12.10
N GLY A 27 -1.63 -6.15 13.10
CA GLY A 27 -0.86 -5.90 14.33
C GLY A 27 -0.22 -4.52 14.41
N VAL A 28 -0.31 -3.69 13.36
CA VAL A 28 0.08 -2.28 13.44
C VAL A 28 -0.81 -1.57 14.48
N PRO A 29 -0.22 -0.88 15.48
CA PRO A 29 -0.95 -0.07 16.44
C PRO A 29 -1.79 1.02 15.76
N ARG A 30 -3.03 1.22 16.24
CA ARG A 30 -3.93 2.26 15.71
C ARG A 30 -3.32 3.67 15.80
N SER A 31 -2.51 3.94 16.83
CA SER A 31 -1.81 5.22 16.99
C SER A 31 -0.87 5.52 15.82
N ILE A 32 -0.13 4.52 15.33
CA ILE A 32 0.78 4.69 14.19
C ILE A 32 -0.02 4.95 12.91
N MET A 33 -1.17 4.28 12.72
CA MET A 33 -2.03 4.53 11.56
C MET A 33 -2.61 5.95 11.56
N MET A 34 -3.06 6.44 12.72
CA MET A 34 -3.56 7.81 12.88
C MET A 34 -2.46 8.83 12.60
N ASP A 35 -1.27 8.62 13.16
CA ASP A 35 -0.14 9.51 12.98
C ASP A 35 0.32 9.57 11.51
N ILE A 36 0.28 8.45 10.79
CA ILE A 36 0.50 8.42 9.34
C ILE A 36 -0.57 9.21 8.58
N ALA A 37 -1.85 9.04 8.94
CA ALA A 37 -2.96 9.75 8.30
C ALA A 37 -2.94 11.27 8.57
N GLU A 38 -2.38 11.70 9.70
CA GLU A 38 -2.23 13.11 10.05
C GLU A 38 -0.97 13.75 9.42
N LYS A 39 0.14 13.00 9.33
CA LYS A 39 1.42 13.51 8.81
C LYS A 39 1.55 13.45 7.29
N PHE A 40 0.84 12.53 6.66
CA PHE A 40 0.94 12.30 5.22
C PHE A 40 -0.43 12.45 4.56
N ASP A 41 -0.45 12.98 3.34
CA ASP A 41 -1.67 13.02 2.52
C ASP A 41 -1.94 11.62 1.97
N VAL A 42 -2.63 10.80 2.76
CA VAL A 42 -2.93 9.40 2.43
C VAL A 42 -4.43 9.13 2.56
N GLU A 43 -4.95 8.32 1.64
CA GLU A 43 -6.31 7.81 1.71
C GLU A 43 -6.29 6.40 2.32
N ILE A 44 -7.02 6.19 3.42
CA ILE A 44 -7.15 4.85 4.01
C ILE A 44 -8.18 4.06 3.21
N VAL A 45 -7.74 2.99 2.57
CA VAL A 45 -8.58 2.10 1.78
C VAL A 45 -8.60 0.69 2.37
N GLU A 46 -9.78 0.09 2.42
CA GLU A 46 -9.91 -1.33 2.77
C GLU A 46 -9.71 -2.19 1.52
N ARG A 47 -8.81 -3.17 1.64
CA ARG A 47 -8.57 -4.20 0.65
C ARG A 47 -9.04 -5.53 1.23
N PRO A 48 -10.27 -5.98 0.93
CA PRO A 48 -10.71 -7.31 1.31
C PRO A 48 -9.82 -8.33 0.59
N ARG A 49 -9.03 -9.09 1.35
CA ARG A 49 -8.33 -10.27 0.83
C ARG A 49 -8.75 -11.47 1.67
N GLU A 50 -9.13 -12.54 0.98
CA GLU A 50 -9.36 -13.83 1.60
C GLU A 50 -8.00 -14.40 2.07
N MET A 51 -7.61 -14.08 3.30
CA MET A 51 -6.44 -14.69 3.92
C MET A 51 -6.84 -16.06 4.51
N LYS A 52 -6.48 -17.13 3.79
CA LYS A 52 -6.52 -18.48 4.34
C LYS A 52 -5.31 -18.68 5.25
N PHE A 53 -5.39 -18.24 6.51
CA PHE A 53 -4.38 -18.59 7.50
C PHE A 53 -4.54 -20.06 7.91
N ALA A 54 -3.43 -20.79 7.93
CA ALA A 54 -3.38 -22.24 8.12
C ALA A 54 -3.80 -22.76 9.53
N ASN A 55 -4.48 -21.96 10.36
CA ASN A 55 -5.02 -22.40 11.67
C ASN A 55 -6.32 -21.68 12.09
N MET A 56 -6.95 -20.89 11.22
CA MET A 56 -8.25 -20.25 11.49
C MET A 56 -9.09 -20.32 10.23
N ASP A 57 -10.07 -21.22 10.25
CA ASP A 57 -11.10 -21.32 9.22
C ASP A 57 -11.93 -20.00 9.22
N GLY A 58 -11.91 -19.25 8.11
CA GLY A 58 -12.98 -18.30 7.79
C GLY A 58 -12.84 -16.82 8.17
N ASP A 59 -11.69 -16.33 8.62
CA ASP A 59 -11.55 -14.89 8.97
C ASP A 59 -11.22 -14.05 7.71
N ILE A 60 -12.25 -13.54 7.02
CA ILE A 60 -12.10 -12.51 5.98
C ILE A 60 -11.61 -11.24 6.68
N ARG A 61 -10.29 -11.03 6.68
CA ARG A 61 -9.73 -9.80 7.24
C ARG A 61 -9.63 -8.73 6.16
N ASN A 62 -10.38 -7.65 6.35
CA ASN A 62 -10.17 -6.42 5.59
C ASN A 62 -8.79 -5.87 5.96
N LEU A 63 -7.84 -6.00 5.04
CA LEU A 63 -6.53 -5.36 5.21
C LEU A 63 -6.70 -3.88 4.91
N LEU A 64 -6.17 -3.04 5.77
CA LEU A 64 -6.09 -1.61 5.50
C LEU A 64 -4.88 -1.35 4.60
N ALA A 65 -4.99 -0.37 3.72
CA ALA A 65 -3.87 0.15 2.95
C ALA A 65 -3.94 1.67 2.86
N PHE A 66 -2.79 2.32 2.78
CA PHE A 66 -2.67 3.75 2.56
C PHE A 66 -2.44 4.02 1.07
N ARG A 67 -3.41 4.63 0.40
CA ARG A 67 -3.32 5.00 -1.00
C ARG A 67 -2.77 6.40 -1.16
N THR A 68 -1.66 6.54 -1.89
CA THR A 68 -0.99 7.82 -2.12
C THR A 68 -0.06 7.78 -3.34
N ASP A 69 0.52 8.89 -3.75
CA ASP A 69 1.61 8.93 -4.74
C ASP A 69 2.86 8.19 -4.29
N LEU A 70 3.70 7.76 -5.24
CA LEU A 70 4.87 6.91 -4.99
C LEU A 70 5.85 7.48 -3.96
N GLU A 71 6.15 8.78 -4.05
CA GLU A 71 7.10 9.44 -3.14
C GLU A 71 6.60 9.41 -1.69
N THR A 72 5.31 9.70 -1.49
CA THR A 72 4.68 9.63 -0.17
C THR A 72 4.57 8.18 0.30
N ALA A 73 4.24 7.24 -0.59
CA ALA A 73 4.17 5.82 -0.26
C ALA A 73 5.50 5.30 0.32
N GLN A 74 6.63 5.68 -0.29
CA GLN A 74 7.96 5.30 0.22
C GLN A 74 8.27 5.94 1.58
N LYS A 75 7.86 7.19 1.80
CA LYS A 75 8.02 7.87 3.10
C LYS A 75 7.16 7.19 4.18
N VAL A 76 5.92 6.86 3.85
CA VAL A 76 4.97 6.16 4.73
C VAL A 76 5.49 4.77 5.07
N GLU A 77 5.97 3.99 4.11
CA GLU A 77 6.57 2.67 4.35
C GLU A 77 7.75 2.77 5.32
N LYS A 78 8.68 3.70 5.08
CA LYS A 78 9.84 3.89 5.95
C LYS A 78 9.43 4.33 7.35
N TYR A 79 8.47 5.26 7.46
CA TYR A 79 7.97 5.75 8.73
C TYR A 79 7.25 4.65 9.52
N LEU A 80 6.38 3.90 8.86
CA LEU A 80 5.67 2.76 9.43
C LEU A 80 6.66 1.73 9.97
N TYR A 81 7.70 1.40 9.21
CA TYR A 81 8.71 0.44 9.64
C TYR A 81 9.54 0.93 10.84
N ASP A 82 9.92 2.21 10.85
CA ASP A 82 10.68 2.82 11.95
C ASP A 82 9.86 2.88 13.26
N GLU A 83 8.59 3.31 13.17
CA GLU A 83 7.67 3.31 14.31
C GLU A 83 7.37 1.89 14.81
N LEU A 84 7.21 0.92 13.90
CA LEU A 84 7.04 -0.48 14.29
C LEU A 84 8.27 -1.04 15.02
N LYS A 85 9.48 -0.70 14.56
CA LYS A 85 10.72 -1.09 15.25
C LYS A 85 10.80 -0.52 16.66
N LYS A 86 10.54 0.79 16.81
CA LYS A 86 10.46 1.44 18.12
C LYS A 86 9.40 0.79 19.01
N TYR A 87 8.26 0.42 18.43
CA TYR A 87 7.17 -0.23 19.17
C TYR A 87 7.53 -1.63 19.66
N ILE A 88 8.28 -2.41 18.87
CA ILE A 88 8.74 -3.76 19.24
C ILE A 88 9.88 -3.69 20.26
N GLY A 89 10.53 -2.53 20.44
CA GLY A 89 11.57 -2.31 21.45
C GLY A 89 12.92 -2.92 21.09
N GLU A 90 13.19 -3.17 19.80
CA GLU A 90 14.55 -3.45 19.32
C GLU A 90 15.35 -2.12 19.26
N GLU A 91 16.00 -1.77 20.38
CA GLU A 91 17.19 -0.88 20.40
C GLU A 91 18.45 -1.67 20.06
#